data_AF-A0A522ZPM3-F1
#
_entry.id   AF-A0A522ZPM3-F1
#
_cell.length_a   1.000
_cell.length_b   1.000
_cell.length_c   1.000
_cell.angle_alpha   90.00
_cell.angle_beta   90.00
_cell.angle_gamma   90.00
#
_symmetry.space_group_name_H-M   'P 1'
#
loop_
_entity.id
_entity.type
_entity.pdbx_description
1 polymer ?
#
loop_
_entity_poly.entity_id
_entity_poly.type
_entity_poly.pdbx_seq_one_letter_code
_entity_poly.pdbx_strand_id
1 'polypeptide(L)'
;MHEEVEKTLIDQLDRHYLHAHQIATRAEEAAVRAARIPWRAYDAFMQKYVKKVGDEHLRKVPKDLDLKPYRDYHDWDLMRRMEQAVDAGRLPRALAALHQEIAAYNAAFHEQHRDGTRKVRRHKPAVGTKAKTPRTRR
;
A
#
# COMPACT_ATOMS: atom_id res chain seq x y z
N MET A 1 7.34 5.81 -16.34
CA MET A 1 8.40 5.45 -15.38
C MET A 1 7.81 5.22 -13.99
N HIS A 2 6.96 6.11 -13.48
CA HIS A 2 6.27 5.97 -12.19
C HIS A 2 5.66 4.56 -11.96
N GLU A 3 4.77 4.12 -12.86
CA GLU A 3 4.09 2.82 -12.77
C GLU A 3 5.05 1.62 -12.74
N GLU A 4 6.13 1.67 -13.53
CA GLU A 4 7.12 0.57 -13.56
C GLU A 4 7.92 0.49 -12.26
N VAL A 5 8.28 1.64 -11.67
CA VAL A 5 8.95 1.66 -10.36
C VAL A 5 8.00 1.18 -9.27
N GLU A 6 6.74 1.61 -9.29
CA GLU A 6 5.75 1.17 -8.32
C GLU A 6 5.52 -0.35 -8.42
N LYS A 7 5.27 -0.85 -9.63
CA LYS A 7 5.03 -2.27 -9.90
C LYS A 7 6.23 -3.14 -9.55
N THR A 8 7.45 -2.72 -9.85
CA THR A 8 8.65 -3.49 -9.47
C THR A 8 8.88 -3.52 -7.96
N LEU A 9 8.59 -2.42 -7.24
CA LEU A 9 8.68 -2.39 -5.78
C LEU A 9 7.65 -3.30 -5.12
N ILE A 10 6.46 -3.42 -5.71
CA ILE A 10 5.41 -4.33 -5.25
C ILE A 10 5.78 -5.77 -5.58
N ASP A 11 6.06 -6.07 -6.86
CA ASP A 11 6.28 -7.43 -7.36
C ASP A 11 7.54 -8.09 -6.80
N GLN A 12 8.64 -7.33 -6.69
CA GLN A 12 9.95 -7.89 -6.35
C GLN A 12 10.32 -7.70 -4.87
N LEU A 13 9.83 -6.64 -4.23
CA LEU A 13 10.22 -6.28 -2.87
C LEU A 13 9.06 -6.34 -1.87
N ASP A 14 7.87 -6.77 -2.30
CA ASP A 14 6.65 -6.89 -1.48
C ASP A 14 6.40 -5.59 -0.68
N ARG A 15 6.69 -4.45 -1.31
CA ARG A 15 6.51 -3.15 -0.66
C ARG A 15 5.06 -2.75 -0.74
N HIS A 16 4.53 -2.35 0.40
CA HIS A 16 3.19 -1.82 0.52
C HIS A 16 2.97 -0.67 -0.48
N TYR A 17 1.85 -0.70 -1.20
CA TYR A 17 1.48 0.24 -2.26
C TYR A 17 1.77 1.70 -1.88
N LEU A 18 1.29 2.14 -0.71
CA LEU A 18 1.55 3.51 -0.20
C LEU A 18 3.03 3.91 -0.21
N HIS A 19 3.93 3.01 0.16
CA HIS A 19 5.37 3.29 0.16
C HIS A 19 5.98 3.15 -1.22
N ALA A 20 5.54 2.16 -2.00
CA ALA A 20 5.95 2.01 -3.39
C ALA A 20 5.62 3.28 -4.19
N HIS A 21 4.41 3.81 -4.03
CA HIS A 21 3.94 5.05 -4.63
C HIS A 21 4.81 6.25 -4.23
N GLN A 22 5.08 6.43 -2.93
CA GLN A 22 5.95 7.51 -2.46
C GLN A 22 7.37 7.44 -3.01
N ILE A 23 7.91 6.23 -3.19
CA ILE A 23 9.23 6.02 -3.78
C ILE A 23 9.18 6.32 -5.28
N ALA A 24 8.15 5.84 -5.98
CA ALA A 24 7.93 6.11 -7.40
C ALA A 24 7.82 7.61 -7.69
N THR A 25 7.01 8.35 -6.92
CA THR A 25 6.89 9.82 -7.03
C THR A 25 8.23 10.52 -6.83
N ARG A 26 9.01 10.11 -5.83
CA ARG A 26 10.33 10.70 -5.57
C ARG A 26 11.36 10.36 -6.65
N ALA A 27 11.33 9.13 -7.17
CA ALA A 27 12.19 8.71 -8.25
C ALA A 27 11.87 9.49 -9.54
N GLU A 28 10.59 9.67 -9.84
CA GLU A 28 10.11 10.47 -10.95
C GLU A 28 10.55 11.94 -10.81
N GLU A 29 10.33 12.54 -9.64
CA GLU A 29 10.77 13.91 -9.37
C GLU A 29 12.29 14.06 -9.55
N ALA A 30 13.08 13.10 -9.07
CA ALA A 30 14.53 13.10 -9.24
C ALA A 30 14.93 13.02 -10.73
N ALA A 31 14.27 12.17 -11.51
CA ALA A 31 14.52 12.05 -12.95
C ALA A 31 14.16 13.33 -13.72
N VAL A 32 13.02 13.95 -13.41
CA VAL A 32 12.58 15.22 -14.01
C VAL A 32 13.55 16.35 -13.68
N ARG A 33 14.00 16.42 -12.42
CA ARG A 33 15.03 17.39 -11.99
C ARG A 33 16.37 17.14 -12.67
N ALA A 34 16.78 15.89 -12.87
CA ALA A 34 18.01 15.54 -13.60
C ALA A 34 17.96 15.98 -15.07
N ALA A 35 16.77 15.95 -15.68
CA ALA A 35 16.49 16.51 -17.00
C ALA A 35 16.43 18.06 -17.02
N ARG A 36 16.71 18.73 -15.89
CA ARG A 36 16.64 20.19 -15.69
C ARG A 36 15.25 20.79 -15.92
N ILE A 37 14.20 19.98 -15.77
CA ILE A 37 12.82 20.44 -15.87
C ILE A 37 12.33 20.77 -14.45
N PRO A 38 11.73 21.95 -14.23
CA PRO A 38 11.14 22.25 -12.93
C PRO A 38 9.92 21.37 -12.68
N TRP A 39 9.88 20.72 -11.51
CA TRP A 39 8.80 19.79 -11.13
C TRP A 39 7.39 20.36 -11.36
N ARG A 40 7.17 21.64 -11.00
CA ARG A 40 5.88 22.30 -11.18
C ARG A 40 5.43 22.36 -12.65
N ALA A 41 6.35 22.55 -13.59
CA ALA A 41 6.00 22.60 -15.01
C ALA A 41 5.66 21.21 -15.53
N TYR A 42 6.39 20.19 -15.08
CA TYR A 42 6.09 18.79 -15.38
C TYR A 42 4.73 18.37 -14.80
N ASP A 43 4.47 18.63 -13.52
CA ASP A 43 3.20 18.30 -12.87
C ASP A 43 2.02 19.01 -13.56
N ALA A 44 2.13 20.31 -13.84
CA ALA A 44 1.09 21.04 -14.58
C ALA A 44 0.85 20.49 -15.99
N PHE A 45 1.88 19.96 -16.65
CA PHE A 45 1.74 19.28 -17.93
C PHE A 45 1.03 17.92 -17.77
N MET A 46 1.46 17.10 -16.81
CA MET A 46 0.89 15.77 -16.54
C MET A 46 -0.58 15.84 -16.12
N GLN A 47 -0.98 16.80 -15.27
CA GLN A 47 -2.36 16.98 -14.81
C GLN A 47 -3.37 17.18 -15.96
N LYS A 48 -2.94 17.71 -17.11
CA LYS A 48 -3.80 17.85 -18.31
C LYS A 48 -4.21 16.49 -18.87
N TYR A 49 -3.32 15.50 -18.77
CA TYR A 49 -3.55 14.15 -19.28
C TYR A 49 -4.21 13.27 -18.24
N VAL A 50 -3.89 13.43 -16.95
CA VAL A 50 -4.51 12.65 -15.86
C VAL A 50 -6.04 12.74 -15.92
N LYS A 51 -6.59 13.96 -16.08
CA LYS A 51 -8.05 14.15 -16.18
C LYS A 51 -8.62 13.50 -17.43
N LYS A 52 -7.97 13.71 -18.58
CA LYS A 52 -8.42 13.16 -19.86
C LYS A 52 -8.43 11.63 -19.86
N VAL A 53 -7.42 11.01 -19.27
CA VAL A 53 -7.31 9.55 -19.16
C VAL A 53 -8.31 9.01 -18.13
N GLY A 54 -8.56 9.73 -17.03
CA GLY A 54 -9.56 9.36 -16.03
C GLY A 54 -11.00 9.39 -16.56
N ASP A 55 -11.30 10.33 -17.46
CA ASP A 55 -12.61 10.45 -18.11
C ASP A 55 -12.78 9.46 -19.30
N GLU A 56 -11.70 8.77 -19.71
CA GLU A 56 -11.74 7.85 -20.85
C GLU A 56 -12.37 6.51 -20.47
N HIS A 57 -13.56 6.23 -21.03
CA HIS A 57 -14.19 4.93 -20.89
C HIS A 57 -13.43 3.86 -21.70
N LEU A 58 -12.67 3.02 -21.01
CA LEU A 58 -11.97 1.88 -21.59
C LEU A 58 -12.96 0.94 -22.30
N ARG A 59 -12.90 0.88 -23.63
CA ARG A 59 -13.77 0.00 -24.45
C ARG A 59 -13.28 -1.44 -24.51
N LYS A 60 -12.00 -1.68 -24.24
CA LYS A 60 -11.35 -2.98 -24.29
C LYS A 60 -10.31 -3.06 -23.20
N VAL A 61 -10.62 -3.81 -22.16
CA VAL A 61 -9.71 -4.08 -21.04
C VAL A 61 -8.92 -5.36 -21.36
N PRO A 62 -7.58 -5.34 -21.29
CA PRO A 62 -6.78 -6.56 -21.41
C PRO A 62 -7.18 -7.59 -20.36
N LYS A 63 -7.15 -8.88 -20.70
CA LYS A 63 -7.57 -9.96 -19.78
C LYS A 63 -6.60 -10.15 -18.61
N ASP A 64 -5.37 -9.69 -18.79
CA ASP A 64 -4.26 -9.73 -17.86
C ASP A 64 -4.09 -8.41 -17.10
N LEU A 65 -5.01 -7.46 -17.25
CA LEU A 65 -5.02 -6.26 -16.43
C LEU A 65 -5.30 -6.68 -14.98
N ASP A 66 -4.37 -6.37 -14.09
CA ASP A 66 -4.56 -6.62 -12.67
C ASP A 66 -5.63 -5.64 -12.14
N LEU A 67 -6.83 -6.19 -11.90
CA LEU A 67 -7.94 -5.47 -11.31
C LEU A 67 -7.98 -5.65 -9.79
N LYS A 68 -6.99 -6.32 -9.20
CA LYS A 68 -6.98 -6.56 -7.77
C LYS A 68 -6.82 -5.22 -7.06
N PRO A 69 -7.81 -4.80 -6.23
CA PRO A 69 -7.64 -3.61 -5.44
C PRO A 69 -6.44 -3.81 -4.52
N TYR A 70 -5.49 -2.87 -4.56
CA TYR A 70 -4.37 -2.88 -3.65
C TYR A 70 -4.88 -2.70 -2.23
N ARG A 71 -4.31 -3.50 -1.33
CA ARG A 71 -4.60 -3.42 0.09
C ARG A 71 -3.85 -2.25 0.70
N ASP A 72 -4.57 -1.32 1.32
CA ASP A 72 -3.94 -0.18 1.97
C ASP A 72 -4.23 -0.10 3.49
N TYR A 73 -3.49 0.78 4.18
CA TYR A 73 -3.60 0.97 5.63
C TYR A 73 -4.91 1.68 6.03
N HIS A 74 -5.57 2.32 5.08
CA HIS A 74 -6.81 3.08 5.27
C HIS A 74 -8.07 2.26 4.99
N ASP A 75 -7.92 1.08 4.38
CA ASP A 75 -9.02 0.14 4.15
C ASP A 75 -9.66 -0.34 5.44
N TRP A 76 -8.95 -0.34 6.58
CA TRP A 76 -9.55 -0.78 7.84
C TRP A 76 -10.77 0.06 8.24
N ASP A 77 -10.66 1.39 8.15
CA ASP A 77 -11.77 2.29 8.47
C ASP A 77 -12.90 2.21 7.43
N LEU A 78 -12.54 2.05 6.15
CA LEU A 78 -13.51 1.88 5.06
C LEU A 78 -14.30 0.58 5.22
N MET A 79 -13.61 -0.55 5.40
CA MET A 79 -14.22 -1.87 5.59
C MET A 79 -15.11 -1.88 6.83
N ARG A 80 -14.67 -1.27 7.94
CA ARG A 80 -15.49 -1.12 9.15
C ARG A 80 -16.77 -0.32 8.90
N ARG A 81 -16.72 0.74 8.09
CA ARG A 81 -17.92 1.51 7.71
C ARG A 81 -18.83 0.72 6.78
N MET A 82 -18.27 -0.08 5.88
CA MET A 82 -19.04 -0.96 5.01
C MET A 82 -19.77 -2.02 5.84
N GLU A 83 -19.10 -2.70 6.77
CA GLU A 83 -19.74 -3.65 7.71
C GLU A 83 -20.90 -2.99 8.46
N GLN A 84 -20.68 -1.81 9.05
CA GLN A 84 -21.73 -1.06 9.75
C GLN A 84 -22.91 -0.68 8.85
N ALA A 85 -22.67 -0.35 7.59
CA ALA A 85 -23.71 -0.01 6.63
C ALA A 85 -24.54 -1.23 6.20
N VAL A 86 -23.89 -2.40 6.09
CA VAL A 86 -24.60 -3.65 5.79
C VAL A 86 -25.42 -4.11 7.01
N ASP A 87 -24.84 -4.06 8.21
CA ASP A 87 -25.54 -4.38 9.47
C ASP A 87 -26.75 -3.47 9.71
N ALA A 88 -26.64 -2.20 9.33
CA ALA A 88 -27.74 -1.23 9.41
C ALA A 88 -28.81 -1.42 8.31
N GLY A 89 -28.68 -2.41 7.43
CA GLY A 89 -29.64 -2.70 6.35
C GLY A 89 -29.73 -1.62 5.27
N ARG A 90 -28.71 -0.75 5.14
CA ARG A 90 -28.73 0.41 4.24
C ARG A 90 -28.33 0.09 2.79
N LEU A 91 -27.97 -1.16 2.50
CA LEU A 91 -27.50 -1.61 1.18
C LEU A 91 -28.49 -2.62 0.55
N PRO A 92 -28.90 -2.43 -0.72
CA PRO A 92 -29.88 -3.31 -1.35
C PRO A 92 -29.29 -4.66 -1.77
N ARG A 93 -29.88 -5.74 -1.22
CA ARG A 93 -30.04 -7.10 -1.77
C ARG A 93 -28.83 -7.79 -2.44
N ALA A 94 -27.66 -7.78 -1.79
CA ALA A 94 -26.59 -8.78 -1.97
C ALA A 94 -25.91 -9.15 -0.62
N LEU A 95 -26.69 -9.18 0.47
CA LEU A 95 -26.19 -9.15 1.85
C LEU A 95 -25.22 -10.30 2.22
N ALA A 96 -25.51 -11.53 1.79
CA ALA A 96 -24.74 -12.69 2.24
C ALA A 96 -23.41 -12.87 1.50
N ALA A 97 -23.39 -12.69 0.18
CA ALA A 97 -22.17 -12.78 -0.62
C ALA A 97 -21.21 -11.63 -0.29
N LEU A 98 -21.75 -10.41 -0.13
CA LEU A 98 -20.96 -9.25 0.27
C LEU A 98 -20.37 -9.41 1.67
N HIS A 99 -21.12 -9.98 2.63
CA HIS A 99 -20.58 -10.32 3.95
C HIS A 99 -19.43 -11.33 3.87
N GLN A 100 -19.54 -12.36 3.02
CA GLN A 100 -18.49 -13.35 2.85
C GLN A 100 -17.25 -12.76 2.19
N GLU A 101 -17.42 -11.87 1.21
CA GLU A 101 -16.31 -11.15 0.57
C GLU A 101 -15.62 -10.19 1.53
N ILE A 102 -16.38 -9.41 2.31
CA ILE A 102 -15.85 -8.52 3.35
C ILE A 102 -15.10 -9.33 4.42
N ALA A 103 -15.67 -10.46 4.86
CA ALA A 103 -15.02 -11.34 5.84
C ALA A 103 -13.76 -11.99 5.28
N ALA A 104 -13.76 -12.44 4.03
CA ALA A 104 -12.58 -12.98 3.36
C ALA A 104 -11.49 -11.90 3.18
N TYR A 105 -11.89 -10.68 2.84
CA TYR A 105 -11.01 -9.52 2.78
C TYR A 105 -10.35 -9.27 4.15
N ASN A 106 -11.13 -9.18 5.22
CA ASN A 106 -10.64 -8.92 6.57
C ASN A 106 -9.80 -10.08 7.14
N ALA A 107 -10.15 -11.34 6.84
CA ALA A 107 -9.35 -12.51 7.22
C ALA A 107 -7.95 -12.48 6.59
N ALA A 108 -7.86 -12.11 5.32
CA ALA A 108 -6.58 -11.89 4.67
C ALA A 108 -5.77 -10.73 5.31
N PHE A 109 -6.44 -9.72 5.91
CA PHE A 109 -5.80 -8.59 6.63
C PHE A 109 -5.11 -9.10 7.91
N HIS A 110 -5.82 -10.00 8.59
CA HIS A 110 -5.38 -10.97 9.60
C HIS A 110 -3.97 -11.51 9.40
N GLU A 111 -3.77 -12.17 8.26
CA GLU A 111 -2.64 -13.06 8.02
C GLU A 111 -1.33 -12.28 7.83
N GLN A 112 -1.37 -11.15 7.11
CA GLN A 112 -0.20 -10.30 6.86
C GLN A 112 0.32 -9.61 8.14
N HIS A 113 -0.55 -9.21 9.07
CA HIS A 113 -0.12 -8.67 10.38
C HIS A 113 0.42 -9.74 11.33
N ARG A 114 -0.08 -10.99 11.23
CA ARG A 114 0.41 -12.11 12.05
C ARG A 114 1.83 -12.51 11.64
N ASP A 115 2.15 -12.45 10.35
CA ASP A 115 3.50 -12.69 9.85
C ASP A 115 4.47 -11.54 10.14
N GLY A 116 4.00 -10.29 10.12
CA GLY A 116 4.77 -9.12 10.57
C GLY A 116 5.13 -9.20 12.06
N THR A 117 4.19 -9.52 12.93
CA THR A 117 4.43 -9.65 14.38
C THR A 117 5.31 -10.86 14.73
N ARG A 118 5.22 -11.95 13.96
CA ARG A 118 6.09 -13.13 14.12
C ARG A 118 7.52 -12.88 13.65
N LYS A 119 7.74 -12.10 12.58
CA LYS A 119 9.08 -11.62 12.15
C LYS A 119 9.69 -10.65 13.17
N VAL A 120 8.92 -9.70 13.70
CA VAL A 120 9.40 -8.75 14.74
C VAL A 120 9.82 -9.47 16.02
N ARG A 121 9.07 -10.50 16.46
CA ARG A 121 9.46 -11.32 17.63
C ARG A 121 10.74 -12.13 17.40
N ARG A 122 11.02 -12.57 16.17
CA ARG A 122 12.26 -13.29 15.82
C ARG A 122 13.50 -12.39 15.78
N HIS A 123 13.33 -11.08 15.60
CA HIS A 123 14.44 -10.12 15.48
C HIS A 123 14.64 -9.25 16.72
N LYS A 124 14.04 -9.61 17.87
CA LYS A 124 14.35 -8.96 19.15
C LYS A 124 15.64 -9.59 19.70
N PRO A 125 16.78 -8.89 19.76
CA PRO A 125 17.96 -9.43 20.41
C PRO A 125 17.64 -9.60 21.90
N ALA A 126 18.00 -10.75 22.45
CA ALA A 126 17.91 -10.98 23.89
C ALA A 126 18.82 -9.96 24.57
N VAL A 127 18.23 -8.97 25.25
CA VAL A 127 18.99 -8.01 26.06
C VAL A 127 19.54 -8.77 27.27
N GLY A 128 20.79 -9.19 27.13
CA GLY A 128 21.58 -9.87 28.14
C GLY A 128 21.89 -8.96 29.33
N THR A 129 21.65 -9.54 30.49
CA THR A 129 22.03 -9.20 31.86
C THR A 129 23.30 -8.33 32.02
N LYS A 130 23.17 -7.26 32.83
CA LYS A 130 24.26 -6.34 33.24
C LYS A 130 25.45 -7.08 33.88
N ALA A 131 26.66 -6.91 33.34
CA ALA A 131 27.90 -7.31 33.99
C ALA A 131 28.60 -6.12 34.68
N LYS A 132 28.94 -6.29 35.96
CA LYS A 132 29.65 -5.33 36.82
C LYS A 132 31.12 -5.17 36.39
N THR A 133 31.60 -3.95 36.24
CA THR A 133 33.01 -3.60 35.99
C THR A 133 33.85 -3.73 37.27
N PRO A 134 35.05 -4.38 37.25
CA PRO A 134 35.98 -4.29 38.35
C PRO A 134 36.93 -3.10 38.16
N ARG A 135 37.17 -2.40 39.27
CA ARG A 135 38.05 -1.23 39.41
C ARG A 135 39.47 -1.71 39.67
N THR A 136 40.38 -1.53 38.72
CA THR A 136 41.83 -1.80 38.92
C THR A 136 42.60 -0.52 39.20
N ARG A 137 43.19 -0.46 40.40
CA ARG A 137 44.26 0.45 40.81
C ARG A 137 45.54 0.15 40.01
N ARG A 138 46.20 1.18 39.51
CA ARG A 138 47.65 1.36 39.64
C ARG A 138 48.02 2.82 39.45
#